data_AF-A0A1I6Y2A5-F1
#
_entry.id   AF-A0A1I6Y2A5-F1
#
_cell.length_a   1.000
_cell.length_b   1.000
_cell.length_c   1.000
_cell.angle_alpha   90.00
_cell.angle_beta   90.00
_cell.angle_gamma   90.00
#
_symmetry.space_group_name_H-M   'P 1'
#
loop_
_entity.id
_entity.type
_entity.pdbx_description
1 polymer ?
#
loop_
_entity_poly.entity_id
_entity_poly.type
_entity_poly.pdbx_seq_one_letter_code
_entity_poly.pdbx_strand_id
1 'polypeptide(L)'
;MENVQSFFGRFFLFIGKTASLEDLFSNSPMNTSKLVRKFSLSSALLVFVLGTFSCSAGLEEKLVGAWQGSDYLFQKTGGPDIVVTVNGGIEQHLRSKLILEEDGSFQRLVGEYDNGKGTWSVQDDQLIARNESGEEVNYTLIKVSDHELITLHGVELETPSGVLKGKIRLSYTR
;
A
#
# COMPACT_ATOMS: atom_id res chain seq x y z
N MET A 1 -11.66 20.54 20.46
CA MET A 1 -10.20 20.45 20.46
C MET A 1 -9.85 19.07 19.95
N GLU A 2 -9.61 18.95 18.64
CA GLU A 2 -9.02 17.71 18.12
C GLU A 2 -7.62 17.57 18.72
N ASN A 3 -7.38 16.43 19.35
CA ASN A 3 -6.07 16.09 19.89
C ASN A 3 -5.08 16.13 18.72
N VAL A 4 -4.00 16.90 18.86
CA VAL A 4 -2.95 17.00 17.83
C VAL A 4 -2.42 15.60 17.46
N GLN A 5 -2.47 14.64 18.39
CA GLN A 5 -2.18 13.22 18.12
C GLN A 5 -3.23 12.52 17.23
N SER A 6 -4.51 12.87 17.32
CA SER A 6 -5.58 12.36 16.45
C SER A 6 -5.47 12.92 15.04
N PHE A 7 -5.09 14.20 14.92
CA PHE A 7 -4.83 14.82 13.62
C PHE A 7 -3.66 14.12 12.94
N PHE A 8 -2.50 14.00 13.60
CA PHE A 8 -1.31 13.32 13.06
C PHE A 8 -1.49 11.80 12.88
N GLY A 9 -2.22 11.11 13.76
CA GLY A 9 -2.46 9.67 13.70
C GLY A 9 -3.29 9.23 12.49
N ARG A 10 -4.27 10.04 12.08
CA ARG A 10 -4.98 9.88 10.79
C ARG A 10 -4.14 10.38 9.60
N PHE A 11 -3.30 11.39 9.83
CA PHE A 11 -2.51 12.07 8.80
C PHE A 11 -1.45 11.20 8.13
N PHE A 12 -0.79 10.29 8.86
CA PHE A 12 0.34 9.55 8.27
C PHE A 12 -0.07 8.30 7.50
N LEU A 13 -1.33 7.89 7.59
CA LEU A 13 -1.73 6.54 7.19
C LEU A 13 -2.90 6.47 6.21
N PHE A 14 -3.60 7.58 5.99
CA PHE A 14 -4.62 7.70 4.93
C PHE A 14 -4.38 8.88 3.99
N ILE A 15 -3.24 9.54 4.10
CA ILE A 15 -2.89 10.64 3.21
C ILE A 15 -2.23 10.10 1.95
N GLY A 16 -3.07 9.97 0.93
CA GLY A 16 -2.67 9.82 -0.45
C GLY A 16 -3.81 9.20 -1.22
N LYS A 17 -4.52 10.01 -2.02
CA LYS A 17 -5.16 9.49 -3.22
C LYS A 17 -4.08 8.70 -3.94
N THR A 18 -4.20 7.37 -3.99
CA THR A 18 -3.21 6.52 -4.64
C THR A 18 -3.11 6.97 -6.09
N ALA A 19 -1.91 7.40 -6.51
CA ALA A 19 -1.66 7.61 -7.93
C ALA A 19 -1.71 6.22 -8.58
N SER A 20 -2.59 6.05 -9.57
CA SER A 20 -2.61 4.86 -10.41
C SER A 20 -1.24 4.71 -11.08
N LEU A 21 -0.76 3.47 -11.24
CA LEU A 21 0.46 3.18 -12.02
C LEU A 21 0.37 3.74 -13.46
N GLU A 22 -0.83 3.96 -13.97
CA GLU A 22 -1.09 4.49 -15.31
C GLU A 22 -0.86 6.01 -15.40
N ASP A 23 -1.00 6.75 -14.31
CA ASP A 23 -0.84 8.22 -14.29
C ASP A 23 0.64 8.64 -14.41
N LEU A 24 1.59 7.72 -14.22
CA LEU A 24 3.04 7.99 -14.28
C LEU A 24 3.64 7.84 -15.69
N PHE A 25 2.87 7.36 -16.68
CA PHE A 25 3.39 7.08 -18.03
C PHE A 25 2.65 7.81 -19.17
N SER A 26 1.85 8.84 -18.90
CA SER A 26 1.14 9.58 -19.94
C SER A 26 2.04 10.60 -20.66
N ASN A 27 2.69 10.14 -21.73
CA ASN A 27 3.10 10.99 -22.85
C ASN A 27 2.23 10.64 -24.06
N SER A 28 1.52 11.64 -24.58
CA SER A 28 0.85 11.63 -25.88
C SER A 28 1.51 12.72 -26.75
N PRO A 29 1.44 12.72 -28.11
CA PRO A 29 0.67 11.84 -29.00
C PRO A 29 1.46 11.28 -30.20
N MET A 30 0.96 10.22 -30.85
CA MET A 30 0.92 10.23 -32.32
C MET A 30 -0.11 9.25 -32.89
N ASN A 31 -1.00 9.84 -33.69
CA ASN A 31 -2.00 9.21 -34.53
C ASN A 31 -1.35 8.79 -35.86
N THR A 32 -1.44 7.51 -36.23
CA THR A 32 -1.59 7.10 -37.64
C THR A 32 -2.34 5.78 -37.71
N SER A 33 -3.45 5.78 -38.44
CA SER A 33 -4.31 4.63 -38.67
C SER A 33 -3.92 3.87 -39.94
N LYS A 34 -4.30 2.58 -39.94
CA LYS A 34 -4.47 1.63 -41.05
C LYS A 34 -3.22 0.89 -41.54
N LEU A 35 -3.19 -0.41 -41.22
CA LEU A 35 -3.01 -1.43 -42.26
C LEU A 35 -3.74 -2.73 -41.86
N VAL A 36 -4.76 -3.07 -42.63
CA VAL A 36 -5.49 -4.34 -42.56
C VAL A 36 -4.72 -5.37 -43.37
N ARG A 37 -4.40 -6.53 -42.79
CA ARG A 37 -4.20 -7.75 -43.60
C ARG A 37 -4.57 -9.01 -42.82
N LYS A 38 -5.69 -9.61 -43.23
CA LYS A 38 -6.14 -10.96 -42.89
C LYS A 38 -5.26 -11.99 -43.61
N PHE A 39 -4.79 -13.01 -42.90
CA PHE A 39 -4.32 -14.32 -43.40
C PHE A 39 -4.01 -15.13 -42.13
N SER A 40 -4.35 -16.40 -41.91
CA SER A 40 -5.21 -17.42 -42.50
C SER A 40 -5.38 -18.46 -41.39
N LEU A 41 -6.54 -19.12 -41.31
CA LEU A 41 -6.72 -20.31 -40.47
C LEU A 41 -5.67 -21.37 -40.84
N SER A 42 -5.08 -22.04 -39.86
CA SER A 42 -5.21 -23.50 -39.71
C SER A 42 -4.46 -24.03 -38.48
N SER A 43 -5.12 -24.94 -37.76
CA SER A 43 -4.53 -26.11 -37.11
C SER A 43 -3.47 -25.89 -36.01
N ALA A 44 -3.88 -25.99 -34.75
CA ALA A 44 -3.51 -27.15 -33.92
C ALA A 44 -4.03 -26.95 -32.49
N LEU A 45 -4.77 -27.97 -32.05
CA LEU A 45 -4.95 -28.41 -30.68
C LEU A 45 -3.86 -27.92 -29.69
N LEU A 46 -4.24 -27.05 -28.77
CA LEU A 46 -3.62 -26.99 -27.45
C LEU A 46 -4.73 -26.75 -26.41
N VAL A 47 -5.41 -27.85 -26.06
CA VAL A 47 -6.03 -27.96 -24.74
C VAL A 47 -4.88 -27.97 -23.74
N PHE A 48 -4.46 -26.79 -23.30
CA PHE A 48 -3.63 -26.66 -22.11
C PHE A 48 -4.55 -26.24 -20.97
N VAL A 49 -5.05 -27.28 -20.29
CA VAL A 49 -5.48 -27.18 -18.90
C VAL A 49 -4.25 -26.73 -18.11
N LEU A 50 -4.23 -25.46 -17.73
CA LEU A 50 -3.63 -25.06 -16.47
C LEU A 50 -4.72 -24.31 -15.73
N GLY A 51 -5.31 -25.01 -14.76
CA GLY A 51 -6.07 -24.34 -13.72
C GLY A 51 -5.19 -23.23 -13.15
N THR A 52 -5.70 -22.01 -13.19
CA THR A 52 -5.18 -20.91 -12.40
C THR A 52 -5.45 -21.25 -10.94
N PHE A 53 -4.65 -22.16 -10.37
CA PHE A 53 -4.39 -22.15 -8.95
C PHE A 53 -3.72 -20.81 -8.69
N SER A 54 -4.53 -19.83 -8.30
CA SER A 54 -4.02 -18.60 -7.72
C SER A 54 -3.18 -19.03 -6.52
N CYS A 55 -1.85 -18.92 -6.66
CA CYS A 55 -0.90 -19.19 -5.59
C CYS A 55 -0.89 -18.00 -4.62
N SER A 56 -2.07 -17.53 -4.19
CA SER A 56 -2.20 -16.55 -3.09
C SER A 56 -2.38 -17.24 -1.74
N ALA A 57 -2.70 -18.54 -1.74
CA ALA A 57 -3.10 -19.33 -0.57
C ALA A 57 -2.07 -19.40 0.57
N GLY A 58 -0.83 -18.92 0.37
CA GLY A 58 0.19 -18.87 1.42
C GLY A 58 0.63 -17.46 1.85
N LEU A 59 0.21 -16.39 1.16
CA LEU A 59 0.58 -15.02 1.54
C LEU A 59 -0.33 -14.49 2.65
N GLU A 60 -1.63 -14.71 2.53
CA GLU A 60 -2.60 -14.28 3.55
C GLU A 60 -2.34 -14.96 4.89
N GLU A 61 -2.11 -16.28 4.90
CA GLU A 61 -1.75 -17.03 6.12
C GLU A 61 -0.51 -16.46 6.81
N LYS A 62 0.50 -16.03 6.04
CA LYS A 62 1.70 -15.43 6.61
C LYS A 62 1.48 -14.02 7.13
N LEU A 63 0.55 -13.26 6.55
CA LEU A 63 0.22 -11.90 6.97
C LEU A 63 -0.61 -11.86 8.25
N VAL A 64 -1.45 -12.87 8.48
CA VAL A 64 -2.26 -12.96 9.71
C VAL A 64 -1.37 -12.91 10.95
N GLY A 65 -1.79 -12.12 11.93
CA GLY A 65 -1.14 -11.95 13.22
C GLY A 65 -0.81 -10.51 13.57
N ALA A 66 -0.05 -10.35 14.66
CA ALA A 66 0.36 -9.06 15.20
C ALA A 66 1.80 -8.72 14.81
N TRP A 67 1.98 -7.55 14.22
CA TRP A 67 3.21 -7.05 13.64
C TRP A 67 3.67 -5.77 14.35
N GLN A 68 4.80 -5.84 15.05
CA GLN A 68 5.41 -4.69 15.70
C GLN A 68 6.21 -3.88 14.67
N GLY A 69 5.98 -2.58 14.56
CA GLY A 69 6.78 -1.71 13.69
C GLY A 69 8.24 -1.67 14.16
N SER A 70 9.17 -1.87 13.22
CA SER A 70 10.60 -2.07 13.53
C SER A 70 11.53 -1.13 12.77
N ASP A 71 11.15 -0.65 11.60
CA ASP A 71 11.93 0.31 10.80
C ASP A 71 11.03 1.14 9.88
N TYR A 72 11.44 2.38 9.59
CA TYR A 72 10.71 3.34 8.78
C TYR A 72 11.68 4.10 7.86
N LEU A 73 11.35 4.18 6.58
CA LEU A 73 12.06 5.03 5.63
C LEU A 73 11.07 5.86 4.81
N PHE A 74 11.22 7.18 4.85
CA PHE A 74 10.56 8.09 3.94
C PHE A 74 11.53 8.58 2.87
N GLN A 75 11.16 8.40 1.60
CA GLN A 75 11.87 8.93 0.45
C GLN A 75 11.03 10.06 -0.17
N LYS A 76 11.44 11.31 0.04
CA LYS A 76 10.82 12.47 -0.61
C LYS A 76 11.00 12.39 -2.12
N THR A 77 9.91 12.56 -2.86
CA THR A 77 9.90 12.63 -4.33
C THR A 77 9.51 14.03 -4.84
N GLY A 78 8.91 14.88 -4.00
CA GLY A 78 8.62 16.27 -4.33
C GLY A 78 8.03 17.04 -3.16
N GLY A 79 7.91 18.37 -3.31
CA GLY A 79 7.28 19.24 -2.34
C GLY A 79 8.19 19.80 -1.24
N PRO A 80 7.58 20.49 -0.25
CA PRO A 80 8.31 21.20 0.81
C PRO A 80 9.01 20.26 1.79
N ASP A 81 10.08 20.73 2.43
CA ASP A 81 10.74 19.99 3.51
C ASP A 81 10.00 20.17 4.84
N ILE A 82 9.47 19.06 5.37
CA ILE A 82 8.73 19.05 6.64
C ILE A 82 9.29 17.96 7.56
N VAL A 83 10.45 18.25 8.14
CA VAL A 83 11.21 17.30 8.98
C VAL A 83 10.40 16.81 10.19
N VAL A 84 9.63 17.71 10.83
CA VAL A 84 8.83 17.36 12.01
C VAL A 84 7.77 16.30 11.67
N THR A 85 7.13 16.44 10.51
CA THR A 85 6.15 15.49 10.00
C THR A 85 6.81 14.12 9.80
N VAL A 86 7.92 14.06 9.06
CA VAL A 86 8.63 12.80 8.82
C VAL A 86 9.06 12.13 10.14
N ASN A 87 9.61 12.89 11.08
CA ASN A 87 10.04 12.37 12.39
C ASN A 87 8.87 11.84 13.23
N GLY A 88 7.71 12.51 13.18
CA GLY A 88 6.50 12.03 13.85
C GLY A 88 6.02 10.69 13.28
N GLY A 89 6.07 10.52 11.96
CA GLY A 89 5.76 9.25 11.30
C GLY A 89 6.70 8.10 11.73
N ILE A 90 8.00 8.37 11.85
CA ILE A 90 8.99 7.40 12.35
C ILE A 90 8.63 6.96 13.77
N GLU A 91 8.43 7.93 14.69
CA GLU A 91 8.14 7.61 16.10
C GLU A 91 6.85 6.78 16.24
N GLN A 92 5.80 7.18 15.52
CA GLN A 92 4.54 6.45 15.56
C GLN A 92 4.69 5.02 15.04
N HIS A 93 5.38 4.83 13.92
CA HIS A 93 5.56 3.50 13.33
C HIS A 93 6.34 2.57 14.25
N LEU A 94 7.45 3.03 14.82
CA LEU A 94 8.27 2.22 15.74
C LEU A 94 7.53 1.82 17.02
N ARG A 95 6.52 2.60 17.40
CA ARG A 95 5.62 2.30 18.53
C ARG A 95 4.33 1.58 18.10
N SER A 96 4.18 1.30 16.81
CA SER A 96 2.94 0.77 16.28
C SER A 96 2.86 -0.75 16.32
N LYS A 97 1.63 -1.25 16.38
CA LYS A 97 1.31 -2.64 16.14
C LYS A 97 0.24 -2.71 15.05
N LEU A 98 0.51 -3.46 13.99
CA LEU A 98 -0.47 -3.79 12.95
C LEU A 98 -0.98 -5.20 13.23
N ILE A 99 -2.29 -5.37 13.39
CA ILE A 99 -2.95 -6.64 13.65
C ILE A 99 -3.80 -6.95 12.42
N LEU A 100 -3.53 -8.07 11.77
CA LEU A 100 -4.27 -8.58 10.62
C LEU A 100 -4.95 -9.89 11.04
N GLU A 101 -6.28 -9.89 11.10
CA GLU A 101 -7.07 -11.03 11.54
C GLU A 101 -7.47 -11.92 10.36
N GLU A 102 -7.68 -13.22 10.62
CA GLU A 102 -8.11 -14.21 9.61
C GLU A 102 -9.46 -13.88 8.97
N ASP A 103 -10.32 -13.14 9.68
CA ASP A 103 -11.63 -12.71 9.18
C ASP A 103 -11.55 -11.51 8.20
N GLY A 104 -10.34 -11.04 7.90
CA GLY A 104 -10.10 -9.92 7.02
C GLY A 104 -10.24 -8.56 7.71
N SER A 105 -10.38 -8.51 9.04
CA SER A 105 -10.32 -7.25 9.79
C SER A 105 -8.88 -6.88 10.13
N PHE A 106 -8.58 -5.57 10.19
CA PHE A 106 -7.32 -5.09 10.72
C PHE A 106 -7.55 -4.08 11.83
N GLN A 107 -6.56 -4.02 12.72
CA GLN A 107 -6.41 -2.95 13.69
C GLN A 107 -4.98 -2.45 13.71
N ARG A 108 -4.80 -1.16 13.96
CA ARG A 108 -3.51 -0.53 14.18
C ARG A 108 -3.52 0.16 15.52
N LEU A 109 -2.48 -0.09 16.31
CA LEU A 109 -2.25 0.58 17.58
C LEU A 109 -0.99 1.43 17.49
N VAL A 110 -0.92 2.49 18.30
CA VAL A 110 0.32 3.22 18.62
C VAL A 110 0.46 3.23 20.13
N GLY A 111 1.38 2.42 20.65
CA GLY A 111 1.32 1.99 22.06
C GLY A 111 0.01 1.22 22.32
N GLU A 112 -0.76 1.67 23.31
CA GLU A 112 -2.05 1.08 23.70
C GLU A 112 -3.27 1.75 23.03
N TYR A 113 -3.05 2.76 22.18
CA TYR A 113 -4.13 3.56 21.60
C TYR A 113 -4.49 3.09 20.21
N ASP A 114 -5.78 2.99 19.92
CA ASP A 114 -6.31 2.74 18.58
C ASP A 114 -5.90 3.88 17.62
N ASN A 115 -5.30 3.51 16.50
CA ASN A 115 -4.84 4.40 15.45
C ASN A 115 -5.32 3.96 14.06
N GLY A 116 -6.39 3.16 13.99
CA GLY A 116 -7.04 2.81 12.74
C GLY A 116 -7.50 1.37 12.72
N LYS A 117 -8.66 1.15 12.09
CA LYS A 117 -9.27 -0.16 11.91
C LYS A 117 -10.06 -0.20 10.62
N GLY A 118 -10.35 -1.41 10.16
CA GLY A 118 -11.13 -1.63 8.96
C GLY A 118 -10.93 -3.03 8.42
N THR A 119 -10.95 -3.17 7.09
CA THR A 119 -10.74 -4.45 6.42
C THR A 119 -9.44 -4.48 5.64
N TRP A 120 -8.89 -5.67 5.46
CA TRP A 120 -7.73 -5.91 4.61
C TRP A 120 -7.97 -7.07 3.65
N SER A 121 -7.23 -7.09 2.55
CA SER A 121 -7.20 -8.18 1.59
C SER A 121 -5.86 -8.17 0.84
N VAL A 122 -5.55 -9.26 0.11
CA VAL A 122 -4.38 -9.32 -0.75
C VAL A 122 -4.78 -9.52 -2.20
N GLN A 123 -4.24 -8.68 -3.08
CA GLN A 123 -4.41 -8.81 -4.53
C GLN A 123 -3.09 -8.47 -5.23
N ASP A 124 -2.62 -9.32 -6.14
CA ASP A 124 -1.43 -9.07 -6.98
C ASP A 124 -0.21 -8.54 -6.18
N ASP A 125 0.15 -9.24 -5.10
CA ASP A 125 1.24 -8.88 -4.16
C ASP A 125 1.06 -7.52 -3.45
N GLN A 126 -0.18 -7.03 -3.36
CA GLN A 126 -0.53 -5.84 -2.61
C GLN A 126 -1.39 -6.19 -1.41
N LEU A 127 -1.02 -5.66 -0.25
CA LEU A 127 -1.92 -5.57 0.90
C LEU A 127 -2.79 -4.33 0.69
N ILE A 128 -4.10 -4.55 0.56
CA ILE A 128 -5.10 -3.50 0.42
C ILE A 128 -5.76 -3.33 1.78
N ALA A 129 -5.60 -2.16 2.40
CA ALA A 129 -6.26 -1.85 3.67
C ALA A 129 -7.29 -0.74 3.46
N ARG A 130 -8.51 -0.97 3.92
CA ARG A 130 -9.64 -0.04 3.80
C ARG A 130 -10.19 0.31 5.17
N ASN A 131 -10.20 1.59 5.54
CA ASN A 131 -10.77 2.02 6.82
C ASN A 131 -12.31 2.04 6.82
N GLU A 132 -12.88 2.28 8.00
CA GLU A 132 -14.33 2.38 8.20
C GLU A 132 -14.99 3.52 7.40
N SER A 133 -14.24 4.56 7.01
CA SER A 133 -14.73 5.61 6.10
C SER A 133 -14.68 5.23 4.62
N GLY A 134 -14.15 4.04 4.30
CA GLY A 134 -14.03 3.52 2.94
C GLY A 134 -12.80 3.99 2.17
N GLU A 135 -11.91 4.75 2.81
CA GLU A 135 -10.63 5.14 2.22
C GLU A 135 -9.71 3.93 2.17
N GLU A 136 -8.98 3.79 1.06
CA GLU A 136 -8.15 2.63 0.75
C GLU A 136 -6.68 3.04 0.61
N VAL A 137 -5.79 2.20 1.14
CA VAL A 137 -4.35 2.31 0.93
C VAL A 137 -3.81 0.98 0.43
N ASN A 138 -3.07 1.05 -0.67
CA ASN A 138 -2.50 -0.09 -1.35
C ASN A 138 -1.00 -0.15 -1.07
N TYR A 139 -0.60 -1.18 -0.34
CA TYR A 139 0.77 -1.43 0.07
C TYR A 139 1.37 -2.51 -0.82
N THR A 140 2.43 -2.21 -1.55
CA THR A 140 3.26 -3.24 -2.18
C THR A 140 3.93 -4.08 -1.09
N LEU A 141 3.76 -5.40 -1.14
CA LEU A 141 4.43 -6.34 -0.26
C LEU A 141 5.84 -6.59 -0.79
N ILE A 142 6.83 -5.93 -0.19
CA ILE A 142 8.24 -6.12 -0.56
C ILE A 142 8.80 -7.43 0.01
N LYS A 143 8.34 -7.80 1.21
CA LYS A 143 8.71 -9.04 1.87
C LYS A 143 7.60 -9.51 2.81
N VAL A 144 7.29 -10.80 2.76
CA VAL A 144 6.41 -11.48 3.72
C VAL A 144 7.06 -12.80 4.12
N SER A 145 7.28 -12.98 5.41
CA SER A 145 7.89 -14.18 6.01
C SER A 145 7.34 -14.41 7.40
N ASP A 146 7.80 -15.45 8.10
CA ASP A 146 7.27 -15.76 9.42
C ASP A 146 7.69 -14.78 10.52
N HIS A 147 8.65 -13.90 10.27
CA HIS A 147 9.19 -12.96 11.27
C HIS A 147 9.34 -11.53 10.77
N GLU A 148 9.13 -11.30 9.48
CA GLU A 148 9.36 -10.00 8.87
C GLU A 148 8.33 -9.71 7.78
N LEU A 149 7.76 -8.51 7.88
CA LEU A 149 6.87 -7.90 6.90
C LEU A 149 7.47 -6.56 6.48
N ILE A 150 7.66 -6.35 5.18
CA ILE A 150 8.09 -5.06 4.63
C ILE A 150 7.07 -4.62 3.60
N THR A 151 6.52 -3.43 3.79
CA THR A 151 5.58 -2.80 2.87
C THR A 151 6.14 -1.52 2.29
N LEU A 152 5.63 -1.13 1.12
CA LEU A 152 5.94 0.12 0.44
C LEU A 152 4.66 0.75 -0.11
N HIS A 153 4.47 2.05 0.10
CA HIS A 153 3.37 2.80 -0.51
C HIS A 153 3.76 4.24 -0.81
N GLY A 154 3.04 4.88 -1.73
CA GLY A 154 3.16 6.31 -2.01
C GLY A 154 2.31 7.14 -1.06
N VAL A 155 2.76 8.36 -0.78
CA VAL A 155 2.01 9.34 0.01
C VAL A 155 2.04 10.71 -0.64
N GLU A 156 0.92 11.43 -0.55
CA GLU A 156 0.78 12.81 -1.01
C GLU A 156 0.06 13.63 0.04
N LEU A 157 0.77 14.57 0.65
CA LEU A 157 0.28 15.39 1.75
C LEU A 157 0.14 16.85 1.37
N GLU A 158 -1.07 17.38 1.50
CA GLU A 158 -1.36 18.81 1.40
C GLU A 158 -0.80 19.55 2.61
N THR A 159 -0.05 20.63 2.35
CA THR A 159 0.54 21.47 3.39
C THR A 159 0.32 22.94 3.01
N PRO A 160 0.38 23.88 3.97
CA PRO A 160 0.28 25.30 3.65
C PRO A 160 1.33 25.79 2.61
N SER A 161 2.46 25.09 2.52
CA SER A 161 3.58 25.42 1.64
C SER A 161 3.57 24.61 0.33
N GLY A 162 2.53 23.82 0.07
CA GLY A 162 2.38 22.97 -1.12
C GLY A 162 2.29 21.47 -0.79
N VAL A 163 2.23 20.64 -1.84
CA VAL A 163 2.03 19.19 -1.70
C VAL A 163 3.36 18.47 -1.48
N LEU A 164 3.54 17.84 -0.32
CA LEU A 164 4.65 16.91 -0.05
C LEU A 164 4.33 15.56 -0.70
N LYS A 165 5.25 15.04 -1.52
CA LYS A 165 5.12 13.73 -2.15
C LYS A 165 6.29 12.83 -1.76
N GLY A 166 6.02 11.56 -1.57
CA GLY A 166 7.08 10.59 -1.31
C GLY A 166 6.62 9.15 -1.32
N LYS A 167 7.55 8.28 -0.93
CA LYS A 167 7.29 6.86 -0.68
C LYS A 167 7.67 6.53 0.76
N ILE A 168 6.85 5.71 1.41
CA ILE A 168 7.11 5.21 2.75
C ILE A 168 7.34 3.71 2.66
N ARG A 169 8.50 3.25 3.14
CA ARG A 169 8.78 1.85 3.42
C ARG A 169 8.59 1.62 4.92
N LEU A 170 7.71 0.69 5.28
CA LEU A 170 7.46 0.28 6.66
C LEU A 170 7.95 -1.15 6.83
N SER A 171 8.76 -1.39 7.86
CA SER A 171 9.14 -2.74 8.27
C SER A 171 8.49 -3.09 9.59
N TYR A 172 8.11 -4.35 9.73
CA TYR A 172 7.52 -4.92 10.93
C TYR A 172 8.16 -6.27 11.26
N THR A 173 8.11 -6.63 12.54
CA THR A 173 8.56 -7.93 13.07
C THR A 173 7.49 -8.57 13.94
N ARG A 174 7.47 -9.90 14.03
CA ARG A 174 6.61 -10.66 14.95
C ARG A 174 7.40 -11.74 15.67
#